data_AF-G1T7W9-F1
#
_entry.id   AF-G1T7W9-F1
#
_cell.length_a   1.000
_cell.length_b   1.000
_cell.length_c   1.000
_cell.angle_alpha   90.00
_cell.angle_beta   90.00
_cell.angle_gamma   90.00
#
_symmetry.space_group_name_H-M   'P 1'
#
loop_
_entity.id
_entity.type
_entity.pdbx_description
1 polymer ?
#
loop_
_entity_poly.entity_id
_entity_poly.type
_entity_poly.pdbx_seq_one_letter_code
_entity_poly.pdbx_strand_id
1 'polypeptide(L)'
;MQRAGGGVLRPESGHRLPDSPRRPDPAALLMLLLDAEPPEPVRSGARELALFLTPEPGAEAKEVEDTVESMLLGLEEFCSLADMIRSDTSQILEENIPLLKAKVTEMRGIYAKVDQLEAFVKMVGHHVAFLEAHVLQAERDHGAFPQALRRWLGAAGLPSFRNKASAPAPPAYELPTLYRTEDYFPVDTRRAQHRAPSCQQP
;
A
#
# COMPACT_ATOMS: atom_id res chain seq x y z
N MET A 1 9.43 -101.62 -62.37
CA MET A 1 8.78 -101.51 -61.04
C MET A 1 8.76 -102.89 -60.40
N GLN A 2 9.17 -103.16 -59.16
CA GLN A 2 10.29 -102.62 -58.35
C GLN A 2 10.87 -103.84 -57.57
N ARG A 3 12.19 -103.95 -57.37
CA ARG A 3 12.83 -104.92 -56.45
C ARG A 3 13.42 -104.13 -55.28
N ALA A 4 13.28 -104.46 -54.00
CA ALA A 4 13.31 -105.74 -53.25
C ALA A 4 14.74 -106.20 -52.90
N GLY A 5 14.94 -106.55 -51.62
CA GLY A 5 16.19 -107.13 -51.07
C GLY A 5 16.91 -106.21 -50.07
N GLY A 6 17.12 -106.70 -48.84
CA GLY A 6 17.99 -106.07 -47.83
C GLY A 6 19.14 -107.02 -47.45
N GLY A 7 19.63 -106.94 -46.21
CA GLY A 7 20.41 -108.03 -45.61
C GLY A 7 21.94 -107.92 -45.70
N VAL A 8 22.51 -107.14 -44.78
CA VAL A 8 23.91 -107.13 -44.31
C VAL A 8 24.62 -108.50 -44.33
N LEU A 9 25.87 -108.54 -44.82
CA LEU A 9 27.04 -109.02 -44.06
C LEU A 9 28.40 -108.66 -44.72
N ARG A 10 29.47 -108.67 -43.89
CA ARG A 10 30.90 -108.43 -44.19
C ARG A 10 31.66 -109.80 -44.21
N PRO A 11 33.01 -109.95 -44.36
CA PRO A 11 34.14 -108.98 -44.32
C PRO A 11 35.16 -109.22 -45.51
N GLU A 12 36.43 -108.78 -45.61
CA GLU A 12 37.25 -107.72 -44.98
C GLU A 12 38.49 -107.36 -45.85
N SER A 13 39.33 -106.42 -45.35
CA SER A 13 40.74 -106.13 -45.73
C SER A 13 40.95 -105.32 -47.03
N GLY A 14 41.78 -104.26 -47.05
CA GLY A 14 42.53 -103.63 -45.95
C GLY A 14 43.44 -102.47 -46.41
N HIS A 15 43.99 -101.70 -45.45
CA HIS A 15 44.93 -100.56 -45.63
C HIS A 15 44.37 -99.30 -46.36
N ARG A 16 44.82 -98.06 -46.08
CA ARG A 16 45.57 -97.46 -44.95
C ARG A 16 45.39 -95.92 -45.01
N LEU A 17 45.09 -95.25 -43.89
CA LEU A 17 45.12 -93.77 -43.78
C LEU A 17 46.55 -93.26 -43.58
N PRO A 18 46.92 -92.16 -44.26
CA PRO A 18 47.24 -90.91 -43.55
C PRO A 18 46.68 -89.67 -44.31
N ASP A 19 46.76 -88.42 -43.85
CA ASP A 19 47.32 -87.86 -42.60
C ASP A 19 46.47 -86.65 -42.18
N SER A 20 46.61 -86.16 -40.94
CA SER A 20 45.92 -84.94 -40.50
C SER A 20 46.46 -83.68 -41.21
N PRO A 21 45.63 -82.66 -41.50
CA PRO A 21 46.15 -81.35 -41.86
C PRO A 21 47.01 -80.85 -40.71
N ARG A 22 48.32 -80.65 -40.96
CA ARG A 22 49.25 -80.20 -39.93
C ARG A 22 48.78 -78.85 -39.40
N ARG A 23 48.61 -78.78 -38.06
CA ARG A 23 48.40 -77.52 -37.34
C ARG A 23 49.47 -76.53 -37.82
N PRO A 24 49.10 -75.37 -38.37
CA PRO A 24 50.09 -74.39 -38.82
C PRO A 24 50.99 -74.02 -37.64
N ASP A 25 52.28 -73.89 -37.92
CA ASP A 25 53.29 -73.59 -36.91
C ASP A 25 52.95 -72.24 -36.25
N PRO A 26 52.80 -72.17 -34.91
CA PRO A 26 52.57 -70.90 -34.22
C PRO A 26 53.67 -69.86 -34.47
N ALA A 27 54.91 -70.28 -34.79
CA ALA A 27 55.96 -69.35 -35.21
C ALA A 27 55.68 -68.78 -36.62
N ALA A 28 55.26 -69.61 -37.57
CA ALA A 28 54.88 -69.13 -38.91
C ALA A 28 53.65 -68.22 -38.90
N LEU A 29 52.68 -68.49 -38.02
CA LEU A 29 51.55 -67.57 -37.79
C LEU A 29 51.99 -66.25 -37.13
N LEU A 30 52.91 -66.29 -36.16
CA LEU A 30 53.48 -65.07 -35.58
C LEU A 30 54.23 -64.24 -36.62
N MET A 31 55.03 -64.86 -37.49
CA MET A 31 55.69 -64.16 -38.61
C MET A 31 54.66 -63.49 -39.55
N LEU A 32 53.58 -64.20 -39.92
CA LEU A 32 52.49 -63.64 -40.74
C LEU A 32 51.71 -62.50 -40.07
N LEU A 33 51.67 -62.44 -38.73
CA LEU A 33 51.08 -61.32 -37.99
C LEU A 33 52.06 -60.17 -37.74
N LEU A 34 53.38 -60.42 -37.80
CA LEU A 34 54.44 -59.41 -37.64
C LEU A 34 54.77 -58.69 -38.96
N ASP A 35 54.62 -59.37 -40.09
CA ASP A 35 54.83 -58.82 -41.44
C ASP A 35 53.56 -58.15 -42.02
N ALA A 36 52.45 -58.19 -41.26
CA ALA A 36 51.23 -57.47 -41.57
C ALA A 36 51.34 -56.01 -41.08
N GLU A 37 51.79 -55.12 -41.97
CA GLU A 37 51.79 -53.67 -41.75
C GLU A 37 50.39 -53.22 -41.25
N PRO A 38 50.28 -52.52 -40.10
CA PRO A 38 48.99 -52.15 -39.55
C PRO A 38 48.28 -51.23 -40.54
N PRO A 39 46.97 -51.46 -40.84
CA PRO A 39 46.27 -50.68 -41.84
C PRO A 39 46.29 -49.20 -41.44
N GLU A 40 46.93 -48.39 -42.30
CA GLU A 40 47.07 -46.94 -42.15
C GLU A 40 45.78 -46.33 -41.61
N PRO A 41 45.83 -45.54 -40.51
CA PRO A 41 44.63 -45.09 -39.80
C PRO A 41 43.85 -44.08 -40.65
N VAL A 42 42.99 -44.62 -41.53
CA VAL A 42 42.05 -43.88 -42.36
C VAL A 42 41.37 -42.84 -41.48
N ARG A 43 41.53 -41.56 -41.81
CA ARG A 43 40.83 -40.45 -41.17
C ARG A 43 39.34 -40.58 -41.46
N SER A 44 38.69 -41.44 -40.69
CA SER A 44 37.29 -41.78 -40.85
C SER A 44 36.47 -40.56 -40.48
N GLY A 45 35.73 -40.02 -41.47
CA GLY A 45 34.78 -38.94 -41.24
C GLY A 45 33.76 -39.26 -40.16
N ALA A 46 33.53 -40.55 -39.84
CA ALA A 46 32.70 -40.95 -38.70
C ALA A 46 33.31 -40.57 -37.33
N ARG A 47 34.64 -40.49 -37.17
CA ARG A 47 35.29 -39.96 -35.96
C ARG A 47 35.14 -38.44 -35.87
N GLU A 48 35.26 -37.76 -37.00
CA GLU A 48 35.15 -36.30 -37.08
C GLU A 48 33.69 -35.85 -36.84
N LEU A 49 32.73 -36.53 -37.47
CA LEU A 49 31.29 -36.38 -37.17
C LEU A 49 30.94 -36.78 -35.74
N ALA A 50 31.56 -37.82 -35.17
CA ALA A 50 31.32 -38.18 -33.76
C ALA A 50 31.74 -37.05 -32.82
N LEU A 51 32.85 -36.35 -33.07
CA LEU A 51 33.28 -35.20 -32.27
C LEU A 51 32.31 -33.99 -32.37
N PHE A 52 31.61 -33.83 -33.50
CA PHE A 52 30.52 -32.85 -33.63
C PHE A 52 29.18 -33.31 -33.03
N LEU A 53 29.01 -34.61 -32.75
CA LEU A 53 27.78 -35.22 -32.25
C LEU A 53 27.85 -35.66 -30.78
N THR A 54 29.03 -35.62 -30.17
CA THR A 54 29.21 -35.61 -28.72
C THR A 54 29.20 -34.16 -28.22
N PRO A 55 28.08 -33.62 -27.71
CA PRO A 55 28.15 -32.43 -26.88
C PRO A 55 29.07 -32.71 -25.68
N GLU A 56 29.78 -31.69 -25.21
CA GLU A 56 30.55 -31.80 -23.96
C GLU A 56 29.55 -31.81 -22.80
N PRO A 57 29.31 -32.96 -22.13
CA PRO A 57 28.21 -33.07 -21.17
C PRO A 57 28.45 -32.21 -19.93
N GLY A 58 29.71 -31.81 -19.66
CA GLY A 58 30.03 -30.84 -18.61
C GLY A 58 29.66 -29.40 -18.97
N ALA A 59 29.58 -29.05 -20.26
CA ALA A 59 29.21 -27.72 -20.71
C ALA A 59 27.70 -27.47 -20.62
N GLU A 60 26.89 -28.39 -21.18
CA GLU A 60 25.42 -28.30 -21.11
C GLU A 60 24.91 -28.39 -19.66
N ALA A 61 25.50 -29.28 -18.84
CA ALA A 61 25.18 -29.36 -17.42
C ALA A 61 25.51 -28.07 -16.67
N LYS A 62 26.63 -27.41 -17.01
CA LYS A 62 27.02 -26.14 -16.40
C LYS A 62 26.13 -24.97 -16.83
N GLU A 63 25.69 -24.89 -18.09
CA GLU A 63 24.72 -23.87 -18.51
C GLU A 63 23.40 -23.98 -17.72
N VAL A 64 22.96 -25.21 -17.44
CA VAL A 64 21.80 -25.46 -16.58
C VAL A 64 22.09 -25.10 -15.11
N GLU A 65 23.27 -25.41 -14.58
CA GLU A 65 23.68 -25.05 -13.21
C GLU A 65 23.73 -23.51 -13.02
N ASP A 66 24.42 -22.79 -13.91
CA ASP A 66 24.52 -21.33 -13.92
C ASP A 66 23.13 -20.67 -14.07
N THR A 67 22.24 -21.28 -14.87
CA THR A 67 20.84 -20.83 -15.00
C THR A 67 20.04 -21.06 -13.71
N VAL A 68 20.21 -22.20 -13.04
CA VAL A 68 19.53 -22.51 -11.78
C VAL A 68 20.02 -21.59 -10.66
N GLU A 69 21.32 -21.30 -10.56
CA GLU A 69 21.84 -20.30 -9.61
C GLU A 69 21.22 -18.91 -9.86
N SER A 70 21.14 -18.48 -11.12
CA SER A 70 20.49 -17.21 -11.49
C SER A 70 19.00 -17.19 -11.11
N MET A 71 18.26 -18.29 -11.32
CA MET A 71 16.86 -18.40 -10.91
C MET A 71 16.68 -18.43 -9.39
N LEU A 72 17.60 -19.04 -8.64
CA LEU A 72 17.57 -19.06 -7.17
C LEU A 72 17.82 -17.66 -6.60
N LEU A 73 18.77 -16.91 -7.15
CA LEU A 73 19.02 -15.51 -6.77
C LEU A 73 17.78 -14.64 -7.04
N GLY A 74 17.16 -14.77 -8.22
CA GLY A 74 15.93 -14.05 -8.55
C GLY A 74 14.73 -14.42 -7.65
N LEU A 75 14.70 -15.64 -7.11
CA LEU A 75 13.72 -16.03 -6.09
C LEU A 75 13.99 -15.41 -4.71
N GLU A 76 15.26 -15.27 -4.30
CA GLU A 76 15.63 -14.55 -3.07
C GLU A 76 15.28 -13.05 -3.17
N GLU A 77 15.59 -12.40 -4.29
CA GLU A 77 15.17 -11.02 -4.58
C GLU A 77 13.63 -10.87 -4.55
N PHE A 78 12.89 -11.80 -5.14
CA PHE A 78 11.43 -11.79 -5.10
C PHE A 78 10.87 -11.99 -3.68
N CYS A 79 11.48 -12.84 -2.86
CA CYS A 79 11.09 -13.02 -1.46
C CYS A 79 11.33 -11.74 -0.65
N SER A 80 12.48 -11.09 -0.83
CA SER A 80 12.80 -9.80 -0.20
C SER A 80 11.78 -8.72 -0.58
N LEU A 81 11.41 -8.61 -1.86
CA LEU A 81 10.38 -7.67 -2.31
C LEU A 81 8.99 -8.02 -1.75
N ALA A 82 8.61 -9.29 -1.70
CA ALA A 82 7.33 -9.73 -1.16
C ALA A 82 7.21 -9.49 0.36
N ASP A 83 8.33 -9.61 1.10
CA ASP A 83 8.41 -9.30 2.52
C ASP A 83 8.35 -7.79 2.78
N MET A 84 9.02 -6.98 1.96
CA MET A 84 8.94 -5.52 1.99
C MET A 84 7.50 -5.02 1.75
N ILE A 85 6.84 -5.51 0.69
CA ILE A 85 5.43 -5.19 0.39
C ILE A 85 4.51 -5.59 1.56
N ARG A 86 4.76 -6.72 2.21
CA ARG A 86 3.99 -7.18 3.38
C ARG A 86 4.21 -6.28 4.60
N SER A 87 5.45 -5.85 4.85
CA SER A 87 5.80 -4.88 5.89
C SER A 87 5.08 -3.56 5.66
N ASP A 88 5.23 -2.96 4.48
CA ASP A 88 4.63 -1.67 4.12
C ASP A 88 3.09 -1.74 4.19
N THR A 89 2.49 -2.82 3.68
CA THR A 89 1.03 -3.06 3.79
C THR A 89 0.58 -3.12 5.25
N SER A 90 1.33 -3.81 6.11
CA SER A 90 1.04 -3.89 7.55
C SER A 90 1.15 -2.52 8.21
N GLN A 91 2.18 -1.73 7.87
CA GLN A 91 2.35 -0.38 8.40
C GLN A 91 1.23 0.58 7.92
N ILE A 92 0.76 0.43 6.68
CA ILE A 92 -0.36 1.21 6.14
C ILE A 92 -1.65 0.90 6.91
N LEU A 93 -1.95 -0.38 7.11
CA LEU A 93 -3.19 -0.85 7.74
C LEU A 93 -3.24 -0.59 9.26
N GLU A 94 -2.17 -0.90 9.98
CA GLU A 94 -2.16 -0.90 11.46
C GLU A 94 -1.70 0.45 12.07
N GLU A 95 -0.85 1.22 11.38
CA GLU A 95 -0.36 2.52 11.88
C GLU A 95 -1.01 3.70 11.15
N ASN A 96 -0.82 3.79 9.83
CA ASN A 96 -1.08 5.01 9.08
C ASN A 96 -2.58 5.29 8.90
N ILE A 97 -3.40 4.28 8.59
CA ILE A 97 -4.86 4.44 8.46
C ILE A 97 -5.50 4.81 9.81
N PRO A 98 -5.19 4.16 10.94
CA PRO A 98 -5.64 4.59 12.27
C PRO A 98 -5.19 6.01 12.65
N LEU A 99 -3.92 6.37 12.37
CA LEU A 99 -3.40 7.72 12.62
C LEU A 99 -4.14 8.79 11.80
N LEU A 100 -4.36 8.53 10.51
CA LEU A 100 -5.14 9.41 9.62
C LEU A 100 -6.60 9.52 10.09
N LYS A 101 -7.23 8.42 10.47
CA LYS A 101 -8.60 8.39 11.03
C LYS A 101 -8.71 9.22 12.33
N ALA A 102 -7.69 9.17 13.19
CA ALA A 102 -7.60 10.03 14.37
C ALA A 102 -7.47 11.51 13.98
N LYS A 103 -6.55 11.86 13.06
CA LYS A 103 -6.33 13.24 12.59
C LYS A 103 -7.55 13.85 11.89
N VAL A 104 -8.27 13.09 11.05
CA VAL A 104 -9.54 13.53 10.44
C VAL A 104 -10.64 13.73 11.50
N THR A 105 -10.58 13.01 12.62
CA THR A 105 -11.51 13.21 13.76
C THR A 105 -11.15 14.43 14.59
N GLU A 106 -9.86 14.72 14.78
CA GLU A 106 -9.36 15.98 15.35
C GLU A 106 -9.81 17.18 14.50
N MET A 107 -9.66 17.11 13.17
CA MET A 107 -10.13 18.14 12.24
C MET A 107 -11.65 18.39 12.35
N ARG A 108 -12.48 17.34 12.45
CA ARG A 108 -13.93 17.50 12.72
C ARG A 108 -14.20 18.28 14.01
N GLY A 109 -13.42 18.05 15.07
CA GLY A 109 -13.49 18.81 16.31
C GLY A 109 -13.07 20.28 16.17
N ILE A 110 -12.20 20.60 15.21
CA ILE A 110 -11.83 21.98 14.87
C ILE A 110 -12.97 22.67 14.11
N TYR A 111 -13.52 22.02 13.06
CA TYR A 111 -14.65 22.58 12.30
C TYR A 111 -15.87 22.86 13.19
N ALA A 112 -16.25 21.95 14.09
CA ALA A 112 -17.34 22.19 15.02
C ALA A 112 -17.13 23.43 15.92
N LYS A 113 -15.88 23.80 16.23
CA LYS A 113 -15.56 25.04 16.97
C LYS A 113 -15.58 26.29 16.08
N VAL A 114 -15.35 26.15 14.77
CA VAL A 114 -15.59 27.22 13.78
C VAL A 114 -17.09 27.45 13.59
N ASP A 115 -17.90 26.39 13.47
CA ASP A 115 -19.35 26.48 13.34
C ASP A 115 -19.99 27.19 14.56
N GLN A 116 -19.53 26.84 15.76
CA GLN A 116 -19.93 27.50 17.02
C GLN A 116 -19.55 28.99 17.04
N LEU A 117 -18.34 29.33 16.58
CA LEU A 117 -17.89 30.72 16.49
C LEU A 117 -18.70 31.51 15.45
N GLU A 118 -19.05 30.91 14.31
CA GLU A 118 -19.89 31.56 13.30
C GLU A 118 -21.31 31.80 13.82
N ALA A 119 -21.91 30.83 14.51
CA ALA A 119 -23.22 30.97 15.16
C ALA A 119 -23.20 32.07 16.23
N PHE A 120 -22.14 32.15 17.04
CA PHE A 120 -21.92 33.21 18.02
C PHE A 120 -21.81 34.59 17.35
N VAL A 121 -20.96 34.73 16.32
CA VAL A 121 -20.80 36.01 15.59
C VAL A 121 -22.11 36.46 14.94
N LYS A 122 -22.89 35.52 14.36
CA LYS A 122 -24.24 35.78 13.85
C LYS A 122 -25.18 36.30 14.96
N MET A 123 -25.20 35.67 16.13
CA MET A 123 -26.01 36.10 17.28
C MET A 123 -25.63 37.51 17.76
N VAL A 124 -24.33 37.80 17.91
CA VAL A 124 -23.84 39.14 18.28
C VAL A 124 -24.27 40.18 17.24
N GLY A 125 -24.20 39.87 15.95
CA GLY A 125 -24.67 40.75 14.87
C GLY A 125 -26.17 41.09 14.99
N HIS A 126 -27.02 40.13 15.35
CA HIS A 126 -28.44 40.39 15.58
C HIS A 126 -28.68 41.31 16.78
N HIS A 127 -27.96 41.11 17.89
CA HIS A 127 -28.07 41.98 19.06
C HIS A 127 -27.56 43.41 18.80
N VAL A 128 -26.50 43.58 18.02
CA VAL A 128 -26.01 44.91 17.61
C VAL A 128 -27.04 45.61 16.71
N ALA A 129 -27.58 44.92 15.70
CA ALA A 129 -28.59 45.51 14.81
C ALA A 129 -29.90 45.87 15.55
N PHE A 130 -30.31 45.06 16.54
CA PHE A 130 -31.43 45.39 17.42
C PHE A 130 -31.17 46.65 18.24
N LEU A 131 -29.98 46.76 18.86
CA LEU A 131 -29.61 47.93 19.66
C LEU A 131 -29.50 49.19 18.81
N GLU A 132 -28.91 49.09 17.60
CA GLU A 132 -28.84 50.19 16.62
C GLU A 132 -30.24 50.68 16.23
N ALA A 133 -31.18 49.77 15.94
CA ALA A 133 -32.56 50.13 15.64
C ALA A 133 -33.26 50.83 16.82
N HIS A 134 -33.01 50.40 18.07
CA HIS A 134 -33.51 51.05 19.28
C HIS A 134 -32.91 52.44 19.50
N VAL A 135 -31.60 52.61 19.29
CA VAL A 135 -30.92 53.92 19.38
C VAL A 135 -31.46 54.87 18.32
N LEU A 136 -31.52 54.45 17.06
CA LEU A 136 -32.07 55.25 15.95
C LEU A 136 -33.55 55.62 16.18
N GLN A 137 -34.32 54.78 16.85
CA GLN A 137 -35.70 55.11 17.22
C GLN A 137 -35.75 56.15 18.35
N ALA A 138 -34.97 55.96 19.41
CA ALA A 138 -34.85 56.93 20.49
C ALA A 138 -34.36 58.30 19.98
N GLU A 139 -33.43 58.33 19.02
CA GLU A 139 -32.95 59.54 18.36
C GLU A 139 -34.03 60.25 17.53
N ARG A 140 -34.96 59.53 16.88
CA ARG A 140 -36.11 60.17 16.21
C ARG A 140 -37.06 60.79 17.24
N ASP A 141 -37.42 60.02 18.26
CA ASP A 141 -38.44 60.39 19.24
C ASP A 141 -37.97 61.53 20.16
N HIS A 142 -36.67 61.59 20.48
CA HIS A 142 -36.09 62.59 21.39
C HIS A 142 -35.23 63.65 20.68
N GLY A 143 -34.63 63.35 19.52
CA GLY A 143 -33.83 64.32 18.74
C GLY A 143 -34.65 65.44 18.10
N ALA A 144 -35.95 65.23 17.90
CA ALA A 144 -36.88 66.29 17.48
C ALA A 144 -37.13 67.37 18.57
N PHE A 145 -36.81 67.08 19.83
CA PHE A 145 -37.19 67.89 21.00
C PHE A 145 -36.76 69.37 20.95
N PRO A 146 -35.55 69.75 20.46
CA PRO A 146 -35.16 71.17 20.41
C PRO A 146 -36.01 72.01 19.45
N GLN A 147 -36.57 71.45 18.38
CA GLN A 147 -37.35 72.23 17.41
C GLN A 147 -38.79 72.47 17.87
N ALA A 148 -39.44 71.46 18.46
CA ALA A 148 -40.77 71.61 19.04
C ALA A 148 -40.75 72.65 20.18
N LEU A 149 -39.76 72.57 21.08
CA LEU A 149 -39.58 73.52 22.17
C LEU A 149 -39.27 74.93 21.66
N ARG A 150 -38.44 75.09 20.61
CA ARG A 150 -38.20 76.41 19.97
C ARG A 150 -39.45 77.00 19.32
N ARG A 151 -40.33 76.19 18.71
CA ARG A 151 -41.62 76.67 18.16
C ARG A 151 -42.56 77.12 19.27
N TRP A 152 -42.63 76.39 20.38
CA TRP A 152 -43.42 76.76 21.55
C TRP A 152 -42.91 78.04 22.23
N LEU A 153 -41.60 78.15 22.45
CA LEU A 153 -40.97 79.35 23.04
C LEU A 153 -40.97 80.57 22.09
N GLY A 154 -40.96 80.36 20.78
CA GLY A 154 -41.09 81.41 19.78
C GLY A 154 -42.53 81.93 19.60
N ALA A 155 -43.53 81.16 20.03
CA ALA A 155 -44.94 81.56 20.05
C ALA A 155 -45.25 82.30 21.37
N ALA A 156 -44.88 83.59 21.43
CA ALA A 156 -45.06 84.42 22.62
C ALA A 156 -46.55 84.57 23.03
N GLY A 157 -47.00 83.76 23.98
CA GLY A 157 -48.37 83.75 24.49
C GLY A 157 -48.56 82.75 25.63
N LEU A 158 -48.15 83.13 26.85
CA LEU A 158 -48.22 82.29 28.05
C LEU A 158 -49.66 81.87 28.41
N PRO A 159 -49.99 80.56 28.41
CA PRO A 159 -51.23 80.05 28.99
C PRO A 159 -51.08 79.83 30.50
N SER A 160 -52.16 80.04 31.26
CA SER A 160 -52.13 79.92 32.73
C SER A 160 -52.00 78.47 33.22
N PHE A 161 -51.20 78.27 34.28
CA PHE A 161 -50.99 76.96 34.91
C PHE A 161 -52.26 76.44 35.60
N ARG A 162 -52.89 75.37 35.07
CA ARG A 162 -53.90 74.58 35.79
C ARG A 162 -53.76 73.08 35.55
N ASN A 163 -53.26 72.40 36.59
CA ASN A 163 -53.48 71.00 36.99
C ASN A 163 -53.75 69.91 35.93
N LYS A 164 -52.81 68.94 35.92
CA LYS A 164 -53.09 67.50 35.95
C LYS A 164 -53.70 66.86 34.69
N ALA A 165 -52.98 66.96 33.57
CA ALA A 165 -52.88 65.83 32.66
C ALA A 165 -51.83 64.85 33.21
N SER A 166 -52.13 63.56 33.30
CA SER A 166 -51.07 62.54 33.45
C SER A 166 -50.44 62.37 32.08
N ALA A 167 -49.16 62.72 31.94
CA ALA A 167 -48.40 62.21 30.81
C ALA A 167 -48.44 60.66 30.85
N PRO A 168 -48.48 59.97 29.70
CA PRO A 168 -48.15 58.55 29.69
C PRO A 168 -46.74 58.41 30.27
N ALA A 169 -46.57 57.52 31.25
CA ALA A 169 -45.23 57.21 31.73
C ALA A 169 -44.40 56.71 30.52
N PRO A 170 -43.15 57.17 30.35
CA PRO A 170 -42.30 56.60 29.30
C PRO A 170 -42.22 55.08 29.51
N PRO A 171 -42.31 54.27 28.45
CA PRO A 171 -42.22 52.82 28.60
C PRO A 171 -40.90 52.51 29.31
N ALA A 172 -40.98 51.69 30.37
CA ALA A 172 -39.80 51.32 31.13
C ALA A 172 -38.80 50.67 30.18
N TYR A 173 -37.59 51.26 30.07
CA TYR A 173 -36.56 50.73 29.21
C TYR A 173 -36.07 49.39 29.77
N GLU A 174 -36.61 48.30 29.21
CA GLU A 174 -36.18 46.95 29.52
C GLU A 174 -34.82 46.71 28.85
N LEU A 175 -33.77 46.60 29.67
CA LEU A 175 -32.40 46.41 29.19
C LEU A 175 -32.33 45.07 28.43
N PRO A 176 -31.92 45.06 27.14
CA PRO A 176 -31.78 43.81 26.40
C PRO A 176 -30.82 42.86 27.13
N THR A 177 -31.20 41.59 27.26
CA THR A 177 -30.38 40.56 27.90
C THR A 177 -29.05 40.39 27.17
N LEU A 178 -28.01 41.04 27.67
CA LEU A 178 -26.66 40.96 27.12
C LEU A 178 -26.19 39.51 27.16
N TYR A 179 -25.71 39.02 26.01
CA TYR A 179 -25.26 37.64 25.88
C TYR A 179 -24.06 37.36 26.80
N ARG A 180 -23.98 36.13 27.31
CA ARG A 180 -22.82 35.67 28.08
C ARG A 180 -21.98 34.73 27.23
N THR A 181 -20.69 35.02 27.13
CA THR A 181 -19.76 34.22 26.30
C THR A 181 -19.62 32.79 26.82
N GLU A 182 -19.84 32.55 28.11
CA GLU A 182 -19.68 31.23 28.73
C GLU A 182 -20.79 30.24 28.31
N ASP A 183 -21.97 30.72 27.92
CA ASP A 183 -23.08 29.89 27.41
C ASP A 183 -22.75 29.24 26.06
N TYR A 184 -21.84 29.84 25.29
CA TYR A 184 -21.46 29.43 23.93
C TYR A 184 -20.07 28.77 23.87
N PHE A 185 -19.17 29.14 24.79
CA PHE A 185 -17.83 28.57 24.91
C PHE A 185 -17.62 27.94 26.30
N PRO A 186 -18.30 26.82 26.61
CA PRO A 186 -18.12 26.13 27.88
C PRO A 186 -16.65 25.69 28.04
N VAL A 187 -16.09 25.95 29.23
CA VAL A 187 -14.69 25.65 29.52
C VAL A 187 -14.47 24.13 29.48
N ASP A 188 -13.53 23.66 28.64
CA ASP A 188 -13.08 22.26 28.54
C ASP A 188 -12.42 21.79 29.86
N THR A 189 -13.20 21.50 30.91
CA THR A 189 -12.74 21.19 32.27
C THR A 189 -11.77 20.01 32.35
N ARG A 190 -11.86 19.06 31.40
CA ARG A 190 -10.88 17.97 31.22
C ARG A 190 -9.44 18.48 31.08
N ARG A 191 -9.23 19.64 30.44
CA ARG A 191 -7.89 20.23 30.26
C ARG A 191 -7.38 20.95 31.52
N ALA A 192 -8.23 21.26 32.49
CA ALA A 192 -7.82 21.82 33.78
C ALA A 192 -7.30 20.76 34.76
N GLN A 193 -7.89 19.55 34.75
CA GLN A 193 -7.52 18.46 35.67
C GLN A 193 -6.05 18.00 35.51
N HIS A 194 -5.51 18.04 34.29
CA HIS A 194 -4.10 17.71 34.00
C HIS A 194 -3.08 18.80 34.41
N ARG A 195 -3.52 19.92 35.01
CA ARG A 195 -2.64 21.08 35.29
C ARG A 195 -2.50 21.44 36.77
N ALA A 196 -2.92 20.56 37.68
CA ALA A 196 -2.59 20.68 39.10
C ALA A 196 -1.23 20.00 39.38
N PRO A 197 -0.14 20.74 39.68
CA PRO A 197 1.07 20.12 40.19
C PRO A 197 0.82 19.62 41.61
N SER A 198 1.14 18.36 41.88
CA SER A 198 1.04 17.79 43.22
C SER A 198 2.13 18.37 44.12
N CYS A 199 1.83 19.44 44.85
CA CYS A 199 2.70 20.01 45.87
C CYS A 199 2.85 19.03 47.05
N GLN A 200 3.81 18.12 46.94
CA GLN A 200 4.32 17.37 48.10
C GLN A 200 5.20 18.32 48.92
N GLN A 201 4.78 18.60 50.16
CA GLN A 201 5.64 19.21 51.18
C GLN A 201 6.44 18.12 51.92
N PRO A 202 7.60 18.48 52.50
CA PRO A 202 8.49 17.54 53.20
C PRO A 202 7.95 17.08 54.56
#